data_AF-A0A3M6KEI4-F1
#
_entry.id   AF-A0A3M6KEI4-F1
#
_cell.length_a   1.000
_cell.length_b   1.000
_cell.length_c   1.000
_cell.angle_alpha   90.00
_cell.angle_beta   90.00
_cell.angle_gamma   90.00
#
_symmetry.space_group_name_H-M   'P 1'
#
loop_
_entity.id
_entity.type
_entity.pdbx_description
1 polymer ?
#
loop_
_entity_poly.entity_id
_entity_poly.type
_entity_poly.pdbx_seq_one_letter_code
_entity_poly.pdbx_strand_id
1 'polypeptide(L)'
;MSKLTLPSYLEDKIFEIKYNDDNVLKITSYFPLTESEKQEINSILNMDFSGYHSIFTDTVSDEEWNRTKEQIKKRFKDELFRIDKKS
;
A
#
# COMPACT_ATOMS: atom_id res chain seq x y z
N MET A 1 27.80 -8.83 -6.10
CA MET A 1 26.38 -8.75 -5.68
C MET A 1 25.61 -8.13 -6.83
N SER A 2 24.73 -8.88 -7.47
CA SER A 2 23.89 -8.36 -8.54
C SER A 2 22.73 -7.61 -7.87
N LYS A 3 22.88 -6.30 -7.69
CA LYS A 3 21.74 -5.43 -7.38
C LYS A 3 20.69 -5.71 -8.45
N LEU A 4 19.44 -5.98 -8.06
CA LEU A 4 18.35 -6.14 -9.02
C LEU A 4 18.33 -4.90 -9.91
N THR A 5 18.67 -5.07 -11.18
CA THR A 5 18.70 -3.97 -12.16
C THR A 5 17.32 -3.83 -12.74
N LEU A 6 16.54 -2.91 -12.19
CA LEU A 6 15.26 -2.53 -12.75
C LEU A 6 15.46 -1.36 -13.73
N PRO A 7 14.63 -1.27 -14.78
CA PRO A 7 14.49 -0.06 -15.58
C PRO A 7 14.24 1.17 -14.69
N SER A 8 14.77 2.32 -15.08
CA SER A 8 14.71 3.55 -14.27
C SER A 8 13.27 3.94 -13.89
N TYR A 9 12.31 3.78 -14.81
CA TYR A 9 10.91 4.10 -14.54
C TYR A 9 10.24 3.19 -13.49
N LEU A 10 10.78 1.99 -13.25
CA LEU A 10 10.35 1.11 -12.16
C LEU A 10 11.11 1.45 -10.87
N GLU A 11 12.42 1.72 -10.96
CA GLU A 11 13.23 2.12 -9.81
C GLU A 11 12.67 3.39 -9.15
N ASP A 12 12.24 4.38 -9.95
CA ASP A 12 11.64 5.63 -9.47
C ASP A 12 10.31 5.42 -8.71
N LYS A 13 9.62 4.31 -8.96
CA LYS A 13 8.35 3.98 -8.29
C LYS A 13 8.54 3.13 -7.04
N ILE A 14 9.70 2.51 -6.88
CA ILE A 14 10.00 1.62 -5.77
C ILE A 14 10.57 2.41 -4.61
N PHE A 15 9.94 2.27 -3.45
CA PHE A 15 10.43 2.82 -2.20
C PHE A 15 11.48 1.91 -1.56
N GLU A 16 11.21 0.60 -1.52
CA GLU A 16 12.09 -0.38 -0.87
C GLU A 16 11.91 -1.77 -1.48
N ILE A 17 13.02 -2.51 -1.61
CA ILE A 17 13.01 -3.95 -1.87
C ILE A 17 13.66 -4.65 -0.68
N LYS A 18 12.91 -5.55 -0.03
CA LYS A 18 13.43 -6.40 1.04
C LYS A 18 13.87 -7.74 0.47
N TYR A 19 15.02 -8.18 0.91
CA TYR A 19 15.63 -9.45 0.53
C TYR A 19 15.69 -10.38 1.74
N ASN A 20 15.51 -11.68 1.50
CA ASN A 20 15.87 -12.74 2.43
C ASN A 20 17.00 -13.55 1.79
N ASP A 21 18.21 -13.37 2.31
CA ASP A 21 19.46 -13.78 1.66
C ASP A 21 19.52 -13.25 0.22
N ASP A 22 19.31 -14.13 -0.77
CA ASP A 22 19.36 -13.81 -2.20
C ASP A 22 17.98 -13.67 -2.86
N ASN A 23 16.89 -13.93 -2.13
CA ASN A 23 15.53 -13.90 -2.68
C ASN A 23 14.81 -12.60 -2.36
N VAL A 24 14.09 -12.04 -3.33
CA VAL A 24 13.20 -10.90 -3.09
C VAL A 24 12.02 -11.36 -2.24
N LEU A 25 11.91 -10.81 -1.03
CA LEU A 25 10.85 -11.12 -0.08
C LEU A 25 9.65 -10.17 -0.25
N LYS A 26 9.94 -8.87 -0.47
CA LYS A 26 8.91 -7.84 -0.53
C LYS A 26 9.35 -6.68 -1.39
N ILE A 27 8.46 -6.21 -2.26
CA ILE A 27 8.65 -4.97 -3.02
C ILE A 27 7.60 -3.97 -2.53
N THR A 28 8.08 -2.83 -2.03
CA THR A 28 7.25 -1.72 -1.57
C THR A 28 7.41 -0.56 -2.54
N SER A 29 6.32 -0.14 -3.18
CA SER A 29 6.27 1.00 -4.09
C SER A 29 5.56 2.20 -3.45
N TYR A 30 5.76 3.40 -4.00
CA TYR A 30 5.01 4.57 -3.56
C TYR A 30 3.52 4.44 -3.91
N PHE A 31 3.22 4.03 -5.15
CA PHE A 31 1.86 3.84 -5.67
C PHE A 31 1.63 2.38 -6.10
N PRO A 32 0.38 1.91 -6.23
CA PRO A 32 0.11 0.56 -6.70
C PRO A 32 0.72 0.33 -8.09
N LEU A 33 1.50 -0.75 -8.22
CA LEU A 33 2.03 -1.16 -9.52
C LEU A 33 0.91 -1.76 -10.36
N THR A 34 0.93 -1.47 -11.66
CA THR A 34 0.04 -2.08 -12.65
C THR A 34 0.41 -3.55 -12.87
N GLU A 35 -0.53 -4.35 -13.39
CA GLU A 35 -0.28 -5.76 -13.68
C GLU A 35 0.85 -5.97 -14.70
N SER A 36 0.98 -5.08 -15.69
CA SER A 36 2.09 -5.12 -16.65
C SER A 36 3.45 -4.88 -15.98
N GLU A 37 3.52 -3.94 -15.04
CA GLU A 37 4.76 -3.66 -14.29
C GLU A 37 5.14 -4.83 -13.38
N LYS A 38 4.15 -5.46 -12.73
CA LYS A 38 4.37 -6.68 -11.94
C LYS A 38 4.88 -7.83 -12.80
N GLN A 39 4.29 -8.04 -13.98
CA GLN A 39 4.73 -9.08 -14.92
C GLN A 39 6.16 -8.84 -15.42
N GLU A 40 6.51 -7.58 -15.69
CA GLU A 40 7.86 -7.22 -16.06
C GLU A 40 8.86 -7.51 -14.94
N ILE A 41 8.56 -7.09 -13.71
CA ILE A 41 9.41 -7.37 -12.54
C ILE A 41 9.55 -8.88 -12.32
N ASN A 42 8.46 -9.65 -12.43
CA ASN A 42 8.50 -11.12 -12.33
C ASN A 42 9.40 -11.74 -13.41
N SER A 43 9.39 -11.18 -14.62
CA SER A 43 10.27 -11.61 -15.71
C SER A 43 11.74 -11.30 -15.42
N ILE A 44 12.04 -10.14 -14.83
CA ILE A 44 13.40 -9.76 -14.41
C ILE A 44 13.89 -10.65 -13.26
N LEU A 45 13.02 -10.98 -12.31
CA LEU A 45 13.31 -11.89 -11.20
C LEU A 45 13.38 -13.36 -11.62
N ASN A 46 12.89 -13.68 -12.82
CA ASN A 46 12.74 -15.05 -13.31
C ASN A 46 11.95 -15.95 -12.33
N MET A 47 10.95 -15.37 -11.66
CA MET A 47 10.08 -16.10 -10.74
C MET A 47 8.70 -15.44 -10.66
N ASP A 48 7.69 -16.24 -10.31
CA ASP A 48 6.35 -15.71 -10.02
C ASP A 48 6.31 -15.11 -8.61
N PHE A 49 6.60 -13.81 -8.53
CA PHE A 49 6.61 -13.06 -7.27
C PHE A 49 5.27 -12.34 -7.07
N SER A 50 4.74 -12.37 -5.85
CA SER A 50 3.45 -11.76 -5.50
C SER A 50 3.52 -10.80 -4.30
N GLY A 51 4.71 -10.59 -3.72
CA GLY A 51 4.92 -9.77 -2.52
C GLY A 51 4.90 -8.25 -2.76
N TYR A 52 4.01 -7.76 -3.62
CA TYR A 52 3.88 -6.34 -3.98
C TYR A 52 3.03 -5.58 -2.97
N HIS A 53 3.55 -4.45 -2.50
CA HIS A 53 2.85 -3.55 -1.57
C HIS A 53 3.04 -2.10 -2.02
N SER A 54 2.06 -1.24 -1.75
CA SER A 54 2.20 0.20 -1.98
C SER A 54 2.00 0.99 -0.69
N ILE A 55 2.73 2.10 -0.56
CA ILE A 55 2.60 3.04 0.57
C ILE A 55 1.29 3.81 0.44
N PHE A 56 1.03 4.34 -0.74
CA PHE A 56 -0.22 4.95 -1.10
C PHE A 56 -1.07 3.93 -1.84
N THR A 57 -2.32 3.82 -1.42
CA THR A 57 -3.34 3.04 -2.11
C THR A 57 -4.48 3.99 -2.44
N ASP A 58 -4.91 4.00 -3.70
CA ASP A 58 -6.08 4.75 -4.14
C ASP A 58 -7.38 4.11 -3.63
N THR A 59 -7.28 2.91 -3.03
CA THR A 59 -8.41 2.19 -2.45
C THR A 59 -8.27 2.16 -0.93
N VAL A 60 -9.28 2.71 -0.26
CA VAL A 60 -9.51 2.48 1.17
C VAL A 60 -10.14 1.10 1.28
N SER A 61 -9.54 0.20 2.06
CA SER A 61 -10.12 -1.12 2.28
C SER A 61 -11.50 -1.02 2.95
N ASP A 62 -12.39 -2.01 2.76
CA ASP A 62 -13.70 -2.03 3.44
C ASP A 62 -13.56 -1.96 4.97
N GLU A 63 -12.48 -2.53 5.51
CA GLU A 63 -12.17 -2.48 6.94
C GLU A 63 -11.79 -1.06 7.40
N GLU A 64 -10.87 -0.40 6.69
CA GLU A 64 -10.51 1.00 6.95
C GLU A 64 -11.70 1.94 6.74
N TRP A 65 -12.52 1.66 5.74
CA TRP A 65 -13.76 2.40 5.47
C TRP A 65 -14.76 2.24 6.61
N ASN A 66 -15.03 1.01 7.06
CA ASN A 66 -15.92 0.75 8.18
C ASN A 66 -15.42 1.40 9.46
N ARG A 67 -14.12 1.34 9.74
CA ARG A 67 -13.50 2.01 10.89
C ARG A 67 -13.65 3.52 10.81
N THR A 68 -13.42 4.10 9.63
CA THR A 68 -13.59 5.55 9.39
C THR A 68 -15.04 5.96 9.55
N LYS A 69 -15.98 5.17 9.00
CA LYS A 69 -17.42 5.39 9.12
C LYS A 69 -17.90 5.40 10.57
N GLU A 70 -17.43 4.46 11.39
CA GLU A 70 -17.79 4.43 12.82
C GLU A 70 -17.19 5.62 13.59
N GLN A 71 -15.97 6.05 13.26
CA GLN A 71 -15.40 7.26 13.84
C GLN A 71 -16.16 8.53 13.44
N ILE A 72 -16.57 8.63 12.18
CA ILE A 72 -17.40 9.74 11.69
C ILE A 72 -18.74 9.75 12.41
N LYS A 73 -19.45 8.62 12.48
CA LYS A 73 -20.72 8.50 13.23
C LYS A 73 -20.56 8.90 14.70
N LYS A 74 -19.48 8.44 15.34
CA LYS A 74 -19.17 8.79 16.74
C LYS A 74 -18.95 10.29 16.90
N ARG A 75 -18.12 10.91 16.04
CA ARG A 75 -17.90 12.37 16.07
C ARG A 75 -19.18 13.15 15.82
N PHE A 76 -19.98 12.78 14.81
CA PHE A 76 -21.27 13.42 14.55
C PHE A 76 -22.21 13.34 15.77
N LYS A 77 -22.29 12.18 16.42
CA LYS A 77 -23.10 12.00 17.63
C LYS A 77 -22.54 12.81 18.81
N ASP A 78 -21.23 12.84 18.99
CA ASP A 78 -20.59 13.56 20.09
C ASP A 78 -20.64 15.09 19.91
N GLU A 79 -20.67 15.60 18.67
CA GLU A 79 -20.79 17.04 18.38
C GLU A 79 -22.25 17.54 18.41
N LEU A 80 -23.21 16.79 17.87
CA LEU A 80 -24.64 17.21 17.85
C LEU A 80 -25.31 17.11 19.23
N PHE A 81 -24.96 16.10 20.06
CA PHE A 81 -25.67 15.85 21.33
C PHE A 81 -24.94 16.40 22.57
N ARG A 82 -23.83 17.11 22.42
CA ARG A 82 -23.20 17.85 23.54
C ARG A 82 -23.79 19.24 23.76
N ILE A 83 -24.66 19.73 22.88
CA ILE A 83 -25.33 21.04 23.03
C ILE A 83 -26.47 20.98 24.06
N ASP A 84 -27.04 19.81 24.34
CA ASP A 84 -28.21 19.67 25.24
C ASP A 84 -27.88 19.27 26.70
N LYS A 85 -26.60 19.17 27.07
CA LYS A 85 -26.19 18.85 28.46
C LYS A 85 -25.66 20.06 29.25
N LYS A 86 -26.19 21.23 28.97
CA LYS A 86 -26.13 22.39 29.88
C LYS A 86 -27.54 22.97 30.04
N SER A 87 -28.30 22.37 30.94
CA SER A 87 -29.33 23.04 31.73
C SER A 87 -29.41 22.36 33.09
#